data_AF-A0A3C1V7J4-F1
#
_entry.id   AF-A0A3C1V7J4-F1
#
_cell.length_a   1.000
_cell.length_b   1.000
_cell.length_c   1.000
_cell.angle_alpha   90.00
_cell.angle_beta   90.00
_cell.angle_gamma   90.00
#
_symmetry.space_group_name_H-M   'P 1'
#
loop_
_entity.id
_entity.type
_entity.pdbx_description
1 polymer ?
#
loop_
_entity_poly.entity_id
_entity_poly.type
_entity_poly.pdbx_seq_one_letter_code
_entity_poly.pdbx_strand_id
1 'polypeptide(L)'
;PKFSGLNLSWEVREGLAKHHTAYDHPGRRKGFAAKNSSLEAQIANLADEITYYSHDLDDGLDSELLSEKELAANVRIWAHAAKLVKKEYGNLSDESRRYFIIRTIIDMQIHDVVENSERLIQKAGVKSADDVRLFPKALVEHTPERRKLNLELRHYL
;
A
#
# COMPACT_ATOMS: atom_id res chain seq x y z
N PRO A 1 -14.56 7.83 34.24
CA PRO A 1 -13.33 7.03 34.01
C PRO A 1 -12.15 7.62 34.80
N LYS A 2 -11.25 6.80 35.38
CA LYS A 2 -10.10 7.25 36.19
C LYS A 2 -8.74 7.15 35.45
N PHE A 3 -8.75 7.18 34.12
CA PHE A 3 -7.55 7.09 33.29
C PHE A 3 -7.67 7.99 32.06
N SER A 4 -6.52 8.36 31.47
CA SER A 4 -6.43 9.16 30.25
C SER A 4 -6.39 8.29 28.99
N GLY A 5 -6.81 8.85 27.86
CA GLY A 5 -6.77 8.19 26.55
C GLY A 5 -7.87 7.15 26.36
N LEU A 6 -7.67 6.27 25.38
CA LEU A 6 -8.71 5.33 24.89
C LEU A 6 -8.62 3.92 25.51
N ASN A 7 -7.63 3.65 26.37
CA ASN A 7 -7.37 2.30 26.92
C ASN A 7 -7.29 1.21 25.82
N LEU A 8 -6.58 1.52 24.73
CA LEU A 8 -6.40 0.61 23.61
C LEU A 8 -5.69 -0.67 24.03
N SER A 9 -6.01 -1.78 23.35
CA SER A 9 -5.32 -3.05 23.56
C SER A 9 -3.83 -2.92 23.25
N TRP A 10 -3.06 -3.88 23.75
CA TRP A 10 -1.61 -3.89 23.53
C TRP A 10 -1.27 -4.01 22.05
N GLU A 11 -2.02 -4.83 21.30
CA GLU A 11 -1.81 -5.10 19.87
C GLU A 11 -2.07 -3.87 19.00
N VAL A 12 -3.14 -3.11 19.29
CA VAL A 12 -3.41 -1.84 18.58
C VAL A 12 -2.29 -0.85 18.83
N ARG A 13 -1.82 -0.74 20.08
CA ARG A 13 -0.72 0.16 20.43
C ARG A 13 0.60 -0.29 19.81
N GLU A 14 0.83 -1.59 19.69
CA GLU A 14 1.98 -2.16 19.00
C GLU A 14 1.97 -1.78 17.52
N GLY A 15 0.84 -2.02 16.84
CA GLY A 15 0.69 -1.69 15.42
C GLY A 15 0.99 -0.22 15.16
N LEU A 16 0.39 0.68 15.96
CA LEU A 16 0.65 2.12 15.88
C LEU A 16 2.10 2.50 16.22
N ALA A 17 2.76 1.80 17.15
CA ALA A 17 4.13 2.11 17.55
C ALA A 17 5.19 1.65 16.54
N LYS A 18 4.87 0.66 15.71
CA LYS A 18 5.75 0.07 14.71
C LYS A 18 5.31 0.38 13.27
N HIS A 19 4.34 1.28 13.12
CA HIS A 19 3.90 1.81 11.84
C HIS A 19 5.08 2.49 11.15
N HIS A 20 5.47 2.04 9.97
CA HIS A 20 6.56 2.64 9.21
C HIS A 20 5.99 3.07 7.87
N THR A 21 6.00 4.38 7.62
CA THR A 21 5.76 4.92 6.28
C THR A 21 7.06 5.46 5.73
N ALA A 22 7.03 5.89 4.49
CA ALA A 22 8.18 6.56 3.91
C ALA A 22 8.42 7.98 4.43
N TYR A 23 7.50 8.53 5.23
CA TYR A 23 7.60 9.86 5.84
C TYR A 23 7.69 9.79 7.36
N ASP A 24 7.30 8.66 7.97
CA ASP A 24 7.29 8.47 9.42
C ASP A 24 8.09 7.23 9.84
N HIS A 25 9.04 7.47 10.74
CA HIS A 25 9.86 6.46 11.38
C HIS A 25 9.69 6.62 12.90
N PRO A 26 8.61 6.08 13.50
CA PRO A 26 8.44 6.17 14.93
C PRO A 26 9.61 5.45 15.60
N GLY A 27 10.39 6.21 16.36
CA GLY A 27 11.50 5.66 17.14
C GLY A 27 11.02 4.55 18.08
N ARG A 28 11.91 3.63 18.44
CA ARG A 28 11.61 2.50 19.34
C ARG A 28 10.93 2.98 20.62
N ARG A 29 9.62 2.74 20.75
CA ARG A 29 8.87 3.03 21.99
C ARG A 29 9.17 1.96 23.03
N LYS A 30 9.50 2.38 24.27
CA LYS A 30 9.68 1.47 25.40
C LYS A 30 8.45 0.57 25.54
N GLY A 31 8.67 -0.75 25.56
CA GLY A 31 7.61 -1.77 25.65
C GLY A 31 7.26 -2.47 24.33
N PHE A 32 7.77 -2.01 23.18
CA PHE A 32 7.53 -2.62 21.86
C PHE A 32 8.86 -2.98 21.18
N ALA A 33 9.52 -4.03 21.67
CA ALA A 33 10.89 -4.41 21.27
C ALA A 33 10.99 -5.53 20.23
N ALA A 34 9.86 -6.02 19.68
CA ALA A 34 9.90 -7.10 18.69
C ALA A 34 10.49 -6.62 17.35
N LYS A 35 11.11 -7.55 16.62
CA LYS A 35 11.85 -7.28 15.38
C LYS A 35 10.95 -6.83 14.23
N ASN A 36 9.70 -7.27 14.25
CA ASN A 36 8.69 -6.92 13.28
C ASN A 36 7.35 -6.57 13.95
N SER A 37 6.43 -5.99 13.19
CA SER A 37 5.02 -5.78 13.57
C SER A 37 4.18 -7.01 13.21
N SER A 38 2.94 -7.09 13.74
CA SER A 38 2.01 -8.16 13.36
C SER A 38 1.62 -8.07 11.88
N LEU A 39 1.03 -9.13 11.31
CA LEU A 39 0.59 -9.11 9.91
C LEU A 39 -0.43 -7.99 9.66
N GLU A 40 -1.36 -7.79 10.59
CA GLU A 40 -2.40 -6.74 10.50
C GLU A 40 -1.78 -5.35 10.46
N ALA A 41 -0.75 -5.10 11.27
CA ALA A 41 -0.02 -3.83 11.24
C ALA A 41 0.77 -3.66 9.94
N GLN A 42 1.37 -4.73 9.40
CA GLN A 42 2.04 -4.66 8.08
C GLN A 42 1.03 -4.39 6.95
N ILE A 43 -0.15 -5.01 6.98
CA ILE A 43 -1.25 -4.75 6.04
C ILE A 43 -1.69 -3.29 6.15
N ALA A 44 -1.90 -2.78 7.36
CA ALA A 44 -2.31 -1.39 7.56
C ALA A 44 -1.31 -0.40 6.97
N ASN A 45 0.00 -0.61 7.19
CA ASN A 45 1.04 0.25 6.60
C ASN A 45 1.00 0.23 5.06
N LEU A 46 0.82 -0.95 4.47
CA LEU A 46 0.82 -1.10 3.02
C LEU A 46 -0.47 -0.57 2.39
N ALA A 47 -1.61 -0.71 3.08
CA ALA A 47 -2.88 -0.14 2.66
C ALA A 47 -2.80 1.40 2.62
N ASP A 48 -2.16 2.02 3.61
CA ASP A 48 -1.92 3.47 3.65
C ASP A 48 -1.13 3.93 2.42
N GLU A 49 -0.06 3.22 2.06
CA GLU A 49 0.74 3.49 0.85
C GLU A 49 -0.10 3.40 -0.44
N ILE A 50 -0.94 2.36 -0.57
CA ILE A 50 -1.83 2.19 -1.73
C ILE A 50 -2.85 3.34 -1.82
N THR A 51 -3.45 3.72 -0.69
CA THR A 51 -4.44 4.81 -0.66
C THR A 51 -3.79 6.15 -0.96
N TYR A 52 -2.58 6.39 -0.47
CA TYR A 52 -1.82 7.62 -0.71
C TYR A 52 -1.60 7.84 -2.21
N TYR A 53 -1.06 6.84 -2.93
CA TYR A 53 -0.84 6.97 -4.37
C TYR A 53 -2.12 7.19 -5.18
N SER A 54 -3.21 6.56 -4.73
CA SER A 54 -4.49 6.63 -5.44
C SER A 54 -5.13 8.00 -5.27
N HIS A 55 -5.07 8.56 -4.06
CA HIS A 55 -5.57 9.91 -3.78
C HIS A 55 -4.72 10.99 -4.48
N ASP A 56 -3.39 10.89 -4.44
CA ASP A 56 -2.51 11.85 -5.12
C ASP A 56 -2.73 11.86 -6.64
N LEU A 57 -3.02 10.69 -7.24
CA LEU A 57 -3.40 10.61 -8.65
C LEU A 57 -4.75 11.27 -8.93
N ASP A 58 -5.76 11.01 -8.11
CA ASP A 58 -7.11 11.54 -8.27
C ASP A 58 -7.10 13.07 -8.12
N ASP A 59 -6.57 13.57 -6.99
CA ASP A 59 -6.45 14.99 -6.68
C ASP A 59 -5.56 15.71 -7.71
N GLY A 60 -4.46 15.10 -8.12
CA GLY A 60 -3.55 15.66 -9.13
C GLY A 60 -4.19 15.81 -10.51
N LEU A 61 -5.04 14.85 -10.91
CA LEU A 61 -5.77 14.92 -12.17
C LEU A 61 -6.96 15.89 -12.12
N ASP A 62 -7.65 15.95 -10.99
CA ASP A 62 -8.79 16.85 -10.79
C ASP A 62 -8.36 18.31 -10.68
N SER A 63 -7.18 18.57 -10.10
CA SER A 63 -6.57 19.90 -10.04
C SER A 63 -5.82 20.31 -11.32
N GLU A 64 -5.80 19.46 -12.34
CA GLU A 64 -5.05 19.64 -13.59
C GLU A 64 -3.53 19.81 -13.41
N LEU A 65 -3.01 19.49 -12.22
CA LEU A 65 -1.56 19.44 -11.96
C LEU A 65 -0.90 18.26 -12.67
N LEU A 66 -1.66 17.19 -12.90
CA LEU A 66 -1.25 16.02 -13.66
C LEU A 66 -2.01 15.95 -14.98
N SER A 67 -1.32 15.48 -16.02
CA SER A 67 -1.91 15.21 -17.32
C SER A 67 -1.99 13.71 -17.58
N GLU A 68 -3.17 13.20 -17.94
CA GLU A 68 -3.33 11.79 -18.35
C GLU A 68 -2.38 11.40 -19.49
N LYS A 69 -2.09 12.34 -20.39
CA LYS A 69 -1.17 12.12 -21.51
C LYS A 69 0.26 11.92 -21.02
N GLU A 70 0.70 12.71 -20.04
CA GLU A 70 2.04 12.61 -19.47
C GLU A 70 2.18 11.37 -18.59
N LEU A 71 1.15 11.04 -17.80
CA LEU A 71 1.06 9.79 -17.05
C LEU A 71 1.16 8.58 -17.97
N ALA A 72 0.44 8.57 -19.10
CA ALA A 72 0.50 7.48 -20.07
C ALA A 72 1.87 7.35 -20.76
N ALA A 73 2.64 8.44 -20.87
CA ALA A 73 3.96 8.44 -21.48
C ALA A 73 5.07 8.03 -20.50
N ASN A 74 4.95 8.44 -19.23
CA ASN A 74 6.05 8.38 -18.27
C ASN A 74 5.83 7.39 -17.11
N VAL A 75 4.60 6.92 -16.89
CA VAL A 75 4.25 6.06 -15.76
C VAL A 75 3.69 4.73 -16.25
N ARG A 76 4.50 3.67 -16.14
CA ARG A 76 4.18 2.34 -16.69
C ARG A 76 2.93 1.71 -16.09
N ILE A 77 2.70 1.88 -14.78
CA ILE A 77 1.52 1.32 -14.12
C ILE A 77 0.23 1.98 -14.63
N TRP A 78 0.27 3.29 -14.89
CA TRP A 78 -0.82 4.04 -15.50
C TRP A 78 -1.09 3.57 -16.93
N ALA A 79 -0.05 3.54 -17.77
CA ALA A 79 -0.18 3.13 -19.16
C ALA A 79 -0.77 1.70 -19.30
N HIS A 80 -0.37 0.79 -18.41
CA HIS A 80 -0.92 -0.56 -18.37
C HIS A 80 -2.41 -0.55 -17.98
N ALA A 81 -2.77 0.11 -16.88
CA ALA A 81 -4.15 0.20 -16.42
C ALA A 81 -5.07 0.86 -17.46
N ALA A 82 -4.62 1.97 -18.07
CA ALA A 82 -5.32 2.64 -19.17
C ALA A 82 -5.63 1.70 -20.33
N LYS A 83 -4.68 0.84 -20.71
CA LYS A 83 -4.88 -0.15 -21.76
C LYS A 83 -5.91 -1.22 -21.36
N LEU A 84 -5.90 -1.68 -20.12
CA LEU A 84 -6.88 -2.65 -19.62
C LEU A 84 -8.29 -2.06 -19.61
N VAL A 85 -8.46 -0.87 -19.02
CA VAL A 85 -9.74 -0.16 -19.01
C VAL A 85 -10.25 0.09 -20.42
N LYS A 86 -9.37 0.54 -21.32
CA LYS A 86 -9.72 0.77 -22.72
C LYS A 86 -10.20 -0.51 -23.43
N LYS A 87 -9.56 -1.64 -23.14
CA LYS A 87 -9.91 -2.94 -23.70
C LYS A 87 -11.25 -3.45 -23.18
N GLU A 88 -11.54 -3.23 -21.90
CA GLU A 88 -12.73 -3.76 -21.23
C GLU A 88 -13.97 -2.88 -21.46
N TYR A 89 -13.82 -1.55 -21.38
CA TYR A 89 -14.94 -0.60 -21.35
C TYR A 89 -15.03 0.31 -22.60
N GLY A 90 -14.05 0.27 -23.50
CA GLY A 90 -14.09 1.07 -24.74
C GLY A 90 -13.84 2.56 -24.52
N ASN A 91 -14.59 3.44 -25.18
CA ASN A 91 -14.47 4.90 -25.00
C ASN A 91 -15.37 5.34 -23.85
N LEU A 92 -14.77 5.89 -22.81
CA LEU A 92 -15.45 6.46 -21.65
C LEU A 92 -15.24 7.98 -21.61
N SER A 93 -16.12 8.69 -20.89
CA SER A 93 -15.88 10.09 -20.51
C SER A 93 -14.58 10.20 -19.69
N ASP A 94 -13.99 11.39 -19.66
CA ASP A 94 -12.70 11.62 -18.99
C ASP A 94 -12.76 11.25 -17.50
N GLU A 95 -13.77 11.74 -16.79
CA GLU A 95 -14.00 11.45 -15.37
C GLU A 95 -14.12 9.93 -15.11
N SER A 96 -15.02 9.25 -15.82
CA SER A 96 -15.20 7.80 -15.63
C SER A 96 -13.94 7.03 -16.00
N ARG A 97 -13.25 7.41 -17.08
CA ARG A 97 -12.01 6.78 -17.51
C ARG A 97 -10.94 6.87 -16.43
N ARG A 98 -10.70 8.06 -15.86
CA ARG A 98 -9.70 8.28 -14.78
C ARG A 98 -10.02 7.41 -13.57
N TYR A 99 -11.28 7.44 -13.11
CA TYR A 99 -11.74 6.62 -12.00
C TYR A 99 -11.49 5.11 -12.22
N PHE A 100 -11.85 4.59 -13.39
CA PHE A 100 -11.62 3.17 -13.69
C PHE A 100 -10.13 2.83 -13.81
N ILE A 101 -9.29 3.74 -14.29
CA ILE A 101 -7.83 3.54 -14.34
C ILE A 101 -7.27 3.45 -12.93
N ILE A 102 -7.57 4.40 -12.06
CA ILE A 102 -7.10 4.43 -10.67
C ILE A 102 -7.60 3.17 -9.93
N ARG A 103 -8.88 2.82 -10.09
CA ARG A 103 -9.43 1.57 -9.53
C ARG A 103 -8.68 0.34 -10.02
N THR A 104 -8.37 0.25 -11.31
CA THR A 104 -7.60 -0.87 -11.87
C THR A 104 -6.19 -0.92 -11.28
N ILE A 105 -5.56 0.24 -11.03
CA ILE A 105 -4.25 0.31 -10.36
C ILE A 105 -4.35 -0.22 -8.93
N ILE A 106 -5.37 0.18 -8.16
CA ILE A 106 -5.64 -0.32 -6.81
C ILE A 106 -5.82 -1.84 -6.83
N ASP A 107 -6.69 -2.36 -7.71
CA ASP A 107 -6.99 -3.78 -7.82
C ASP A 107 -5.73 -4.61 -8.13
N MET A 108 -4.88 -4.13 -9.05
CA MET A 108 -3.61 -4.77 -9.38
C MET A 108 -2.62 -4.77 -8.20
N GLN A 109 -2.60 -3.71 -7.39
CA GLN A 109 -1.76 -3.63 -6.20
C GLN A 109 -2.25 -4.58 -5.11
N ILE A 110 -3.55 -4.60 -4.83
CA ILE A 110 -4.16 -5.49 -3.84
C ILE A 110 -3.90 -6.95 -4.21
N HIS A 111 -4.10 -7.32 -5.47
CA HIS A 111 -3.88 -8.68 -5.95
C HIS A 111 -2.41 -9.12 -5.76
N ASP A 112 -1.45 -8.27 -6.15
CA ASP A 112 -0.02 -8.53 -5.95
C ASP A 112 0.35 -8.73 -4.47
N VAL A 113 -0.18 -7.88 -3.59
CA VAL A 113 0.06 -7.99 -2.14
C VAL A 113 -0.50 -9.29 -1.61
N VAL A 114 -1.74 -9.63 -1.93
CA VAL A 114 -2.40 -10.83 -1.40
C VAL A 114 -1.63 -12.08 -1.81
N GLU A 115 -1.35 -12.25 -3.11
CA GLU A 115 -0.65 -13.42 -3.63
C GLU A 115 0.78 -13.53 -3.10
N ASN A 116 1.53 -12.41 -3.08
CA ASN A 116 2.90 -12.42 -2.62
C ASN A 116 2.99 -12.66 -1.11
N SER A 117 2.10 -12.03 -0.32
CA SER A 117 2.07 -12.21 1.14
C SER A 117 1.70 -13.63 1.52
N GLU A 118 0.71 -14.23 0.85
CA GLU A 118 0.35 -15.63 1.07
C GLU A 118 1.56 -16.55 0.84
N ARG A 119 2.27 -16.38 -0.28
CA ARG A 119 3.48 -17.14 -0.59
C ARG A 119 4.58 -16.95 0.46
N LEU A 120 4.79 -15.72 0.94
CA LEU A 120 5.80 -15.42 1.96
C LEU A 120 5.44 -16.03 3.31
N ILE A 121 4.18 -15.93 3.73
CA ILE A 121 3.67 -16.51 4.98
C ILE A 121 3.82 -18.04 4.94
N GLN A 122 3.40 -18.68 3.85
CA GLN A 122 3.54 -20.13 3.66
C GLN A 122 5.01 -20.56 3.72
N LYS A 123 5.90 -19.84 3.02
CA LYS A 123 7.35 -20.13 3.01
C LYS A 123 8.00 -19.90 4.39
N ALA A 124 7.56 -18.88 5.12
CA ALA A 124 8.07 -18.57 6.46
C ALA A 124 7.64 -19.60 7.50
N GLY A 125 6.51 -20.28 7.28
CA GLY A 125 6.01 -21.33 8.15
C GLY A 125 5.52 -20.84 9.51
N VAL A 126 5.31 -19.52 9.67
CA VAL A 126 4.79 -18.90 10.90
C VAL A 126 3.43 -19.48 11.28
N LYS A 127 3.19 -19.72 12.57
CA LYS A 127 1.94 -20.33 13.08
C LYS A 127 1.24 -19.44 14.10
N SER A 128 1.87 -18.36 14.52
CA SER A 128 1.32 -17.40 15.48
C SER A 128 1.74 -15.96 15.15
N ALA A 129 1.02 -14.99 15.70
CA ALA A 129 1.40 -13.58 15.59
C ALA A 129 2.78 -13.28 16.22
N ASP A 130 3.18 -14.05 17.23
CA ASP A 130 4.49 -13.91 17.85
C ASP A 130 5.61 -14.43 16.96
N ASP A 131 5.38 -15.52 16.20
CA ASP A 131 6.32 -15.96 15.17
C ASP A 131 6.56 -14.86 14.14
N VAL A 132 5.52 -14.14 13.72
CA VAL A 132 5.60 -13.01 12.80
C VAL A 132 6.43 -11.88 13.40
N ARG A 133 6.17 -11.50 14.66
CA ARG A 133 6.90 -10.46 15.38
C ARG A 133 8.39 -10.75 15.56
N LEU A 134 8.75 -12.03 15.65
CA LEU A 134 10.12 -12.50 15.78
C LEU A 134 10.79 -12.76 14.42
N PHE A 135 10.00 -12.87 13.34
CA PHE A 135 10.51 -13.10 12.00
C PHE A 135 11.38 -11.92 11.52
N PRO A 136 12.52 -12.17 10.85
CA PRO A 136 13.50 -11.12 10.55
C PRO A 136 13.09 -10.15 9.44
N LYS A 137 12.04 -10.44 8.66
CA LYS A 137 11.60 -9.65 7.50
C LYS A 137 10.08 -9.47 7.51
N ALA A 138 9.58 -8.45 6.84
CA ALA A 138 8.16 -8.32 6.54
C ALA A 138 7.66 -9.54 5.74
N LEU A 139 6.41 -9.91 5.99
CA LEU A 139 5.71 -10.98 5.28
C LEU A 139 4.56 -10.43 4.44
N VAL A 140 4.21 -9.16 4.62
CA VAL A 140 3.26 -8.42 3.80
C VAL A 140 4.02 -7.34 3.04
N GLU A 141 4.25 -7.60 1.76
CA GLU A 141 4.99 -6.71 0.87
C GLU A 141 4.59 -6.95 -0.59
N HIS A 142 4.76 -5.93 -1.42
CA HIS A 142 4.69 -6.06 -2.88
C HIS A 142 5.78 -6.98 -3.42
N THR A 143 5.56 -7.55 -4.61
CA THR A 143 6.64 -8.18 -5.37
C THR A 143 7.75 -7.15 -5.70
N PRO A 144 9.01 -7.58 -5.89
CA PRO A 144 10.08 -6.68 -6.30
C PRO A 144 9.77 -5.89 -7.58
N GLU A 145 9.07 -6.52 -8.51
CA GLU A 145 8.62 -5.94 -9.77
C GLU A 145 7.56 -4.86 -9.51
N ARG A 146 6.52 -5.16 -8.72
CA ARG A 146 5.49 -4.19 -8.36
C ARG A 146 6.07 -3.01 -7.58
N ARG A 147 6.97 -3.27 -6.64
CA ARG A 147 7.64 -2.22 -5.86
C ARG A 147 8.41 -1.24 -6.75
N LYS A 148 9.06 -1.71 -7.82
CA LYS A 148 9.72 -0.82 -8.79
C LYS A 148 8.73 0.09 -9.52
N LEU A 149 7.57 -0.43 -9.89
CA LEU A 149 6.52 0.35 -10.53
C LEU A 149 5.89 1.37 -9.57
N ASN A 150 5.68 1.00 -8.31
CA ASN A 150 5.18 1.91 -7.28
C ASN A 150 6.19 3.04 -7.00
N LEU A 151 7.49 2.74 -6.96
CA LEU A 151 8.53 3.77 -6.82
C LEU A 151 8.61 4.71 -8.02
N GLU A 152 8.37 4.21 -9.23
CA GLU A 152 8.28 5.05 -10.43
C GLU A 152 7.09 6.01 -10.36
N LEU A 153 5.90 5.51 -10.01
CA LEU A 153 4.73 6.36 -9.79
C LEU A 153 5.01 7.39 -8.70
N ARG A 154 5.59 6.96 -7.58
CA ARG A 154 5.92 7.84 -6.46
C ARG A 154 6.96 8.91 -6.81
N HIS A 155 7.93 8.63 -7.67
CA HIS A 155 8.88 9.66 -8.10
C HIS A 155 8.26 10.65 -9.09
N TYR A 156 7.17 10.26 -9.76
CA TYR A 156 6.45 11.12 -10.67
C TYR A 156 5.51 12.09 -9.92
N LEU A 157 4.87 11.61 -8.84
CA LEU A 157 4.08 12.40 -7.90
C LEU A 157 4.97 13.28 -7.02
#